data_AF-X1RB01-F1
#
_entry.id   AF-X1RB01-F1
#
_cell.length_a   1.000
_cell.length_b   1.000
_cell.length_c   1.000
_cell.angle_alpha   90.00
_cell.angle_beta   90.00
_cell.angle_gamma   90.00
#
_symmetry.space_group_name_H-M   'P 1'
#
loop_
_entity.id
_entity.type
_entity.pdbx_description
1 polymer ?
#
loop_
_entity_poly.entity_id
_entity_poly.type
_entity_poly.pdbx_seq_one_letter_code
_entity_poly.pdbx_strand_id
1 'polypeptide(L)'
;SDEPTLEGKTISNNPGVLKWYIDPEKCIQFWRENGTDCANCITACTFNKPSLWNHQLLAAMAALPGAPLHILMAKMDKFFGYGNVDDRQANLAFWDGD
;
A
#
# COMPACT_ATOMS: atom_id res chain seq x y z
N SER A 1 1.17 -8.78 -14.40
CA SER A 1 0.76 -7.70 -15.30
C SER A 1 1.24 -6.43 -14.65
N ASP A 2 2.30 -5.86 -15.21
CA ASP A 2 2.81 -4.56 -14.75
C ASP A 2 1.97 -3.41 -15.35
N GLU A 3 1.15 -3.73 -16.36
CA GLU A 3 0.24 -2.82 -17.03
C GLU A 3 -1.21 -2.97 -16.55
N PRO A 4 -2.01 -1.88 -16.60
CA PRO A 4 -3.45 -1.96 -16.42
C PRO A 4 -4.11 -2.69 -17.60
N THR A 5 -5.24 -3.32 -17.34
CA THR A 5 -5.96 -4.16 -18.32
C THR A 5 -7.46 -3.89 -18.22
N LEU A 6 -8.23 -4.27 -19.26
CA LEU A 6 -9.69 -4.29 -19.26
C LEU A 6 -10.27 -5.61 -18.75
N GLU A 7 -9.46 -6.67 -18.74
CA GLU A 7 -9.84 -8.02 -18.34
C GLU A 7 -9.43 -8.29 -16.90
N GLY A 8 -10.38 -8.82 -16.13
CA GLY A 8 -10.15 -9.30 -14.77
C GLY A 8 -9.33 -10.59 -14.76
N LYS A 9 -8.67 -10.87 -13.63
CA LYS A 9 -7.91 -12.10 -13.41
C LYS A 9 -8.83 -13.27 -13.01
N THR A 10 -9.94 -12.97 -12.35
CA THR A 10 -10.87 -13.96 -11.80
C THR A 10 -12.33 -13.53 -11.96
N ILE A 11 -13.28 -14.42 -11.66
CA ILE A 11 -14.72 -14.14 -11.71
C ILE A 11 -15.15 -13.01 -10.77
N SER A 12 -14.43 -12.82 -9.67
CA SER A 12 -14.71 -11.77 -8.68
C SER A 12 -14.23 -10.39 -9.12
N ASN A 13 -13.69 -10.26 -10.34
CA ASN A 13 -13.35 -8.98 -10.94
C ASN A 13 -14.46 -8.51 -11.89
N ASN A 14 -14.81 -7.22 -11.82
CA ASN A 14 -15.70 -6.58 -12.81
C ASN A 14 -14.89 -6.16 -14.06
N PRO A 15 -15.02 -6.84 -15.22
CA PRO A 15 -14.28 -6.53 -16.45
C PRO A 15 -14.79 -5.24 -17.13
N GLY A 16 -14.08 -4.77 -18.15
CA GLY A 16 -14.46 -3.62 -18.97
C GLY A 16 -14.00 -2.25 -18.45
N VAL A 17 -13.25 -2.22 -17.34
CA VAL A 17 -12.68 -0.99 -16.78
C VAL A 17 -11.16 -1.09 -16.78
N LEU A 18 -10.48 -0.10 -17.36
CA LEU A 18 -9.00 -0.11 -17.42
C LEU A 18 -8.42 0.13 -16.03
N LYS A 19 -7.83 -0.91 -15.43
CA LYS A 19 -7.18 -0.83 -14.10
C LYS A 19 -6.20 -1.97 -13.84
N TRP A 20 -5.41 -1.84 -12.79
CA TRP A 20 -4.60 -2.94 -12.26
C TRP A 20 -5.49 -3.90 -11.46
N TYR A 21 -5.98 -4.95 -12.12
CA TYR A 21 -6.72 -6.01 -11.46
C TYR A 21 -5.82 -6.78 -10.47
N ILE A 22 -6.29 -6.93 -9.24
CA ILE A 22 -5.71 -7.87 -8.26
C ILE A 22 -6.33 -9.26 -8.44
N ASP A 23 -5.75 -10.25 -7.78
CA ASP A 23 -6.33 -11.58 -7.59
C ASP A 23 -7.08 -11.57 -6.23
N PRO A 24 -8.40 -11.35 -6.21
CA PRO A 24 -9.13 -11.17 -4.97
C PRO A 24 -9.27 -12.48 -4.17
N GLU A 25 -9.28 -13.64 -4.82
CA GLU A 25 -9.30 -14.95 -4.17
C GLU A 25 -8.04 -15.18 -3.32
N LYS A 26 -6.86 -14.80 -3.83
CA LYS A 26 -5.63 -14.83 -3.01
C LYS A 26 -5.64 -13.82 -1.87
N CYS A 27 -6.21 -12.63 -2.10
CA CYS A 27 -6.33 -11.61 -1.07
C CYS A 27 -7.18 -12.11 0.11
N ILE A 28 -8.39 -12.62 -0.17
CA ILE A 28 -9.29 -13.11 0.89
C ILE A 28 -8.75 -14.38 1.55
N GLN A 29 -8.02 -15.23 0.81
CA GLN A 29 -7.35 -16.38 1.42
C GLN A 29 -6.38 -15.94 2.52
N PHE A 30 -5.55 -14.92 2.27
CA PHE A 30 -4.63 -14.40 3.27
C PHE A 30 -5.34 -13.80 4.49
N TRP A 31 -6.48 -13.12 4.30
CA TRP A 31 -7.29 -12.63 5.43
C TRP A 31 -7.77 -13.78 6.31
N ARG A 32 -8.24 -14.86 5.68
CA ARG A 32 -8.71 -16.05 6.41
C ARG A 32 -7.58 -16.74 7.17
N GLU A 33 -6.38 -16.81 6.57
CA GLU A 33 -5.19 -17.39 7.21
C GLU A 33 -4.70 -16.55 8.39
N ASN A 34 -4.74 -15.22 8.27
CA ASN A 34 -4.38 -14.30 9.36
C ASN A 34 -5.46 -14.19 10.45
N GLY A 35 -6.70 -14.58 10.16
CA GLY A 35 -7.82 -14.46 11.09
C GLY A 35 -8.36 -13.04 11.29
N THR A 36 -7.91 -12.07 10.48
CA THR A 36 -8.34 -10.67 10.52
C THR A 36 -8.19 -10.01 9.14
N ASP A 37 -8.64 -8.77 9.00
CA ASP A 37 -8.34 -7.93 7.85
C ASP A 37 -6.83 -7.68 7.68
N CYS A 38 -6.36 -7.69 6.44
CA CYS A 38 -4.92 -7.60 6.15
C CYS A 38 -4.40 -6.16 6.06
N ALA A 39 -5.03 -5.33 5.20
CA ALA A 39 -4.64 -3.93 4.93
C ALA A 39 -3.14 -3.65 4.58
N ASN A 40 -2.29 -4.67 4.39
CA ASN A 40 -0.85 -4.49 4.13
C ASN A 40 -0.53 -3.54 2.97
N CYS A 41 -1.33 -3.58 1.90
CA CYS A 41 -1.16 -2.69 0.75
C CYS A 41 -1.39 -1.21 1.10
N ILE A 42 -2.33 -0.92 2.01
CA ILE A 42 -2.63 0.43 2.49
C ILE A 42 -1.51 0.91 3.42
N THR A 43 -1.06 0.04 4.33
CA THR A 43 0.02 0.36 5.28
C THR A 43 1.35 0.62 4.57
N ALA A 44 1.70 -0.19 3.57
CA ALA A 44 2.94 -0.03 2.79
C ALA A 44 2.88 1.10 1.75
N CYS A 45 1.71 1.69 1.49
CA CYS A 45 1.58 2.75 0.50
C CYS A 45 2.35 4.01 0.92
N THR A 46 3.25 4.50 0.06
CA THR A 46 4.05 5.72 0.30
C THR A 46 3.21 6.99 0.33
N PHE A 47 1.96 6.94 -0.16
CA PHE A 47 1.01 8.07 -0.15
C PHE A 47 0.12 8.10 1.10
N ASN A 48 0.16 7.08 1.95
CA ASN A 48 -0.68 6.97 3.15
C ASN A 48 0.11 7.30 4.43
N LYS A 49 0.93 8.37 4.40
CA LYS A 49 1.79 8.77 5.52
C LYS A 49 1.33 10.09 6.12
N PRO A 50 1.65 10.39 7.40
CA PRO A 50 1.33 11.68 8.01
C PRO A 50 1.82 12.85 7.14
N SER A 51 1.02 13.92 7.07
CA SER A 51 1.31 15.09 6.24
C SER A 51 2.42 15.97 6.84
N LEU A 52 3.65 15.46 6.86
CA LEU A 52 4.87 16.20 7.16
C LEU A 52 5.43 16.84 5.87
N TRP A 53 6.24 17.90 6.03
CA TRP A 53 6.81 18.66 4.91
C TRP A 53 7.53 17.76 3.88
N ASN A 54 8.22 16.72 4.35
CA ASN A 54 8.94 15.76 3.52
C ASN A 54 7.97 14.86 2.74
N HIS A 55 6.83 14.44 3.31
CA HIS A 55 5.85 13.64 2.58
C HIS A 55 5.04 14.46 1.57
N GLN A 56 4.79 15.74 1.85
CA GLN A 56 4.18 16.67 0.90
C GLN A 56 5.09 16.91 -0.32
N LEU A 57 6.40 17.08 -0.09
CA LEU A 57 7.39 17.18 -1.16
C LEU A 57 7.40 15.90 -2.01
N LEU A 58 7.45 14.73 -1.36
CA LEU A 58 7.42 13.44 -2.05
C LEU A 58 6.15 13.24 -2.90
N ALA A 59 4.98 13.59 -2.37
CA ALA A 59 3.72 13.53 -3.11
C ALA A 59 3.72 14.49 -4.32
N ALA A 60 4.23 15.71 -4.16
CA ALA A 60 4.35 16.67 -5.27
C ALA A 60 5.30 16.18 -6.36
N MET A 61 6.34 15.42 -5.99
CA MET A 61 7.29 14.83 -6.90
C MET A 61 6.78 13.55 -7.58
N ALA A 62 5.66 12.97 -7.14
CA ALA A 62 5.14 11.71 -7.68
C ALA A 62 4.67 11.81 -9.15
N ALA A 63 4.32 13.01 -9.60
CA ALA A 63 3.96 13.26 -11.00
C ALA A 63 5.21 13.40 -11.91
N LEU A 64 6.42 13.46 -11.34
CA LEU A 64 7.65 13.57 -12.12
C LEU A 64 7.98 12.22 -12.77
N PRO A 65 8.26 12.21 -14.08
CA PRO A 65 8.73 11.01 -14.76
C PRO A 65 10.14 10.66 -14.27
N GLY A 66 10.30 9.47 -13.68
CA GLY A 66 11.62 9.00 -13.27
C GLY A 66 11.58 7.82 -12.32
N ALA A 67 11.63 6.60 -12.84
CA ALA A 67 11.71 5.37 -12.05
C ALA A 67 12.78 5.42 -10.92
N PRO A 68 13.98 6.03 -11.10
CA PRO A 68 14.97 6.12 -10.01
C PRO A 68 14.48 6.92 -8.80
N LEU A 69 13.73 8.00 -9.03
CA LEU A 69 13.17 8.83 -7.97
C LEU A 69 12.11 8.04 -7.19
N HIS A 70 11.17 7.40 -7.89
CA HIS A 70 10.14 6.56 -7.28
C HIS A 70 10.73 5.40 -6.46
N ILE A 71 11.82 4.79 -6.92
CA ILE A 71 12.56 3.75 -6.18
C ILE A 71 13.22 4.32 -4.93
N LEU A 72 13.85 5.50 -5.02
CA LEU A 72 14.45 6.18 -3.87
C LEU A 72 13.38 6.49 -2.82
N MET A 73 12.22 7.00 -3.24
CA MET A 73 11.09 7.29 -2.38
C MET A 73 10.62 6.05 -1.62
N ALA A 74 10.44 4.92 -2.32
CA ALA A 74 10.05 3.65 -1.69
C ALA A 74 11.10 3.13 -0.70
N LYS A 75 12.39 3.35 -0.94
CA LYS A 75 13.46 3.01 0.00
C LYS A 75 13.48 3.92 1.23
N MET A 76 13.27 5.22 1.02
CA MET A 76 13.19 6.20 2.11
C MET A 76 12.00 5.90 3.03
N ASP A 77 10.85 5.49 2.48
CA ASP A 77 9.69 5.09 3.27
C ASP A 77 10.04 4.01 4.30
N LYS A 78 10.75 2.96 3.86
CA LYS A 78 11.26 1.89 4.72
C LYS A 78 12.33 2.38 5.70
N PHE A 79 13.25 3.25 5.25
CA PHE A 79 14.30 3.80 6.10
C PHE A 79 13.74 4.61 7.28
N PHE A 80 12.67 5.37 7.07
CA PHE A 80 11.98 6.10 8.13
C PHE A 80 11.09 5.21 9.02
N GLY A 81 11.06 3.90 8.78
CA GLY A 81 10.30 2.94 9.58
C GLY A 81 8.82 2.86 9.23
N TYR A 82 8.38 3.42 8.10
CA TYR A 82 6.99 3.31 7.68
C TYR A 82 6.67 1.96 7.05
N GLY A 83 5.38 1.62 7.03
CA GLY A 83 4.87 0.42 6.38
C GLY A 83 5.00 -0.86 7.20
N ASN A 84 5.41 -0.77 8.47
CA ASN A 84 5.39 -1.91 9.38
C ASN A 84 3.96 -2.18 9.86
N VAL A 85 3.44 -3.36 9.54
CA VAL A 85 2.10 -3.84 9.93
C VAL A 85 2.10 -4.59 11.26
N ASP A 86 3.29 -4.95 11.74
CA ASP A 86 3.50 -5.68 13.01
C ASP A 86 4.30 -4.80 13.98
N ASP A 87 3.84 -3.57 14.20
CA ASP A 87 4.37 -2.70 15.26
C ASP A 87 3.51 -2.83 16.52
N ARG A 88 3.86 -3.82 17.35
CA ARG A 88 3.16 -4.05 18.62
C ARG A 88 3.22 -2.85 19.56
N GLN A 89 4.31 -2.08 19.56
CA GLN A 89 4.44 -0.93 20.45
C GLN A 89 3.54 0.21 19.99
N ALA A 90 3.47 0.49 18.69
CA ALA A 90 2.54 1.47 18.14
C ALA A 90 1.07 1.08 18.37
N ASN A 91 0.74 -0.22 18.23
CA ASN A 91 -0.61 -0.72 18.53
C ASN A 91 -0.97 -0.52 20.01
N LEU A 92 -0.08 -0.88 20.94
CA LEU A 92 -0.30 -0.64 22.37
C LEU A 92 -0.44 0.86 22.64
N ALA A 93 0.43 1.71 22.08
CA ALA A 93 0.35 3.15 22.28
C ALA A 93 -0.95 3.78 21.75
N PHE A 94 -1.53 3.23 20.67
CA PHE A 94 -2.80 3.70 20.12
C PHE A 94 -4.00 3.29 20.99
N TRP A 95 -4.03 2.03 21.46
CA TRP A 95 -5.19 1.49 22.19
C TRP A 95 -5.13 1.71 23.71
N ASP A 96 -3.93 1.75 24.29
CA ASP A 96 -3.70 1.93 25.75
C ASP A 96 -3.38 3.40 26.10
N GLY A 97 -3.42 4.31 25.12
CA GLY A 97 -3.00 5.71 25.24
C GLY A 97 -4.04 6.69 25.82
N ASP A 98 -5.17 6.18 26.32
CA ASP A 98 -6.24 6.95 26.99
C ASP A 98 -6.12 6.90 28.53
#